data_AF-A0A4Q3T4U2-F1
#
_entry.id   AF-A0A4Q3T4U2-F1
#
_cell.length_a   1.000
_cell.length_b   1.000
_cell.length_c   1.000
_cell.angle_alpha   90.00
_cell.angle_beta   90.00
_cell.angle_gamma   90.00
#
_symmetry.space_group_name_H-M   'P 1'
#
loop_
_entity.id
_entity.type
_entity.pdbx_description
1 polymer ?
#
loop_
_entity_poly.entity_id
_entity_poly.type
_entity_poly.pdbx_seq_one_letter_code
_entity_poly.pdbx_strand_id
1 'polypeptide(L)' 'MEIFGIPHQAFLGQLMLGLVNGAFYAMLSLGLAVIFGLLDIVNFAHGALYMLGAFAAWIMLDKWGVNFWFALV' A
#
# COMPACT_ATOMS: atom_id res chain seq x y z
N MET A 1 36.83 -10.46 5.80
CA MET A 1 36.43 -10.82 7.17
C MET A 1 35.02 -11.36 7.13
N GLU A 2 34.82 -12.52 7.73
CA GLU A 2 33.50 -13.15 7.82
C GLU A 2 32.95 -12.97 9.24
N ILE A 3 31.65 -12.71 9.33
CA ILE A 3 30.92 -12.57 10.58
C ILE A 3 29.87 -13.68 10.58
N PHE A 4 29.91 -14.57 11.56
CA PHE A 4 29.02 -15.75 11.64
C PHE A 4 29.05 -16.68 10.41
N GLY A 5 30.18 -16.78 9.71
CA GLY A 5 30.31 -17.57 8.47
C GLY A 5 29.64 -16.91 7.25
N ILE A 6 29.30 -15.62 7.35
CA ILE A 6 28.71 -14.82 6.28
C ILE A 6 29.69 -13.69 5.93
N PRO A 7 29.91 -13.36 4.65
CA PRO A 7 30.73 -12.22 4.28
C PRO A 7 30.22 -10.93 4.92
N HIS A 8 31.11 -10.11 5.49
CA HIS A 8 30.72 -8.84 6.14
C HIS A 8 29.85 -7.93 5.24
N GLN A 9 30.15 -7.88 3.94
CA GLN A 9 29.36 -7.14 2.94
C GLN A 9 27.92 -7.64 2.85
N ALA A 10 27.73 -8.96 2.83
CA ALA A 10 26.42 -9.57 2.74
C ALA A 10 25.61 -9.35 4.04
N PHE A 11 26.25 -9.47 5.20
CA PHE A 11 25.61 -9.20 6.49
C PHE A 11 25.13 -7.74 6.61
N LEU A 12 26.00 -6.78 6.28
CA LEU A 12 25.65 -5.36 6.31
C LEU A 12 24.57 -5.01 5.26
N GLY A 13 24.62 -5.63 4.09
CA GLY A 13 23.59 -5.49 3.06
C GLY A 13 22.22 -5.96 3.56
N GLN A 14 22.15 -7.13 4.21
CA GLN A 14 20.90 -7.67 4.74
C GLN A 14 20.33 -6.82 5.88
N LEU A 15 21.19 -6.27 6.72
CA LEU A 15 20.79 -5.37 7.80
C LEU A 15 20.22 -4.06 7.25
N MET A 16 20.83 -3.50 6.20
CA MET A 16 20.30 -2.33 5.49
C MET A 16 18.95 -2.62 4.81
N LEU A 17 18.82 -3.77 4.15
CA LEU A 17 17.53 -4.18 3.56
C LEU A 17 16.44 -4.32 4.61
N GLY A 18 16.74 -4.92 5.76
CA GLY A 18 15.83 -5.00 6.90
C GLY A 18 15.43 -3.63 7.42
N LEU A 19 16.39 -2.70 7.57
CA LEU A 19 16.14 -1.32 8.00
C LEU A 19 15.24 -0.57 7.01
N VAL A 20 15.53 -0.67 5.71
CA VAL A 20 14.76 0.01 4.65
C VAL A 20 13.34 -0.51 4.61
N ASN A 21 13.14 -1.82 4.62
CA ASN A 21 11.81 -2.42 4.63
C ASN A 21 11.05 -2.06 5.91
N GLY A 22 11.72 -2.11 7.07
CA GLY A 22 11.14 -1.70 8.34
C GLY A 22 10.72 -0.23 8.35
N ALA A 23 11.57 0.66 7.84
CA ALA A 23 11.26 2.08 7.72
C ALA A 23 10.10 2.35 6.75
N PHE A 24 10.02 1.61 5.64
CA PHE A 24 8.91 1.69 4.70
C PHE A 24 7.58 1.31 5.36
N TYR A 25 7.53 0.18 6.07
CA TYR A 25 6.32 -0.22 6.80
C TYR A 25 5.98 0.72 7.96
N ALA A 26 6.98 1.24 8.68
CA ALA A 26 6.78 2.22 9.73
C ALA A 26 6.19 3.53 9.18
N MET A 27 6.67 4.02 8.04
CA MET A 27 6.11 5.22 7.39
C MET A 27 4.69 4.99 6.88
N LEU A 28 4.38 3.84 6.28
CA LEU A 28 3.01 3.51 5.87
C LEU A 28 2.04 3.50 7.06
N SER A 29 2.44 2.85 8.16
CA SER A 29 1.67 2.80 9.40
C SER A 29 1.51 4.20 10.01
N LEU A 30 2.58 5.00 10.04
CA LEU A 30 2.55 6.38 10.53
C LEU A 30 1.63 7.25 9.70
N GLY A 31 1.61 7.12 8.37
CA GLY A 31 0.67 7.84 7.51
C GLY A 31 -0.78 7.55 7.88
N LEU A 32 -1.12 6.27 8.10
CA LEU A 32 -2.45 5.86 8.53
C LEU A 32 -2.79 6.38 9.95
N ALA A 33 -1.84 6.29 10.87
CA ALA A 33 -1.97 6.77 12.23
C ALA A 33 -2.12 8.30 12.29
N VAL A 34 -1.46 9.06 11.42
CA VAL A 34 -1.60 10.52 11.32
C VAL A 34 -2.97 10.90 10.76
N ILE A 35 -3.44 10.22 9.71
CA ILE A 35 -4.77 10.47 9.13
C ILE A 35 -5.86 10.21 10.18
N PHE A 36 -5.80 9.10 10.90
CA PHE A 36 -6.83 8.76 11.88
C PHE A 36 -6.64 9.42 13.25
N GLY A 37 -5.39 9.68 13.66
CA GLY A 37 -5.07 10.26 14.95
C GLY A 37 -5.26 11.78 15.04
N LEU A 38 -5.28 12.51 13.91
CA LEU A 38 -5.60 13.95 13.89
C LEU A 38 -7.10 14.23 13.76
N LEU A 39 -7.88 13.28 13.21
CA LEU A 39 -9.31 13.47 12.95
C LEU A 39 -10.20 12.86 14.05
N ASP A 40 -9.63 12.09 15.00
CA ASP A 40 -10.31 11.33 16.08
C ASP A 40 -11.48 10.43 15.60
N ILE A 41 -11.68 10.31 14.29
CA ILE A 41 -12.77 9.59 13.65
C ILE A 41 -12.18 8.75 12.51
N VAL A 42 -12.43 7.45 12.55
CA VAL A 42 -12.02 6.53 11.49
C VAL A 42 -12.83 6.83 10.21
N ASN A 43 -12.16 7.32 9.18
CA ASN A 43 -12.78 7.59 7.88
C ASN A 43 -12.93 6.28 7.09
N PHE A 44 -14.11 5.65 7.19
CA PHE A 44 -14.49 4.48 6.39
C PHE A 44 -14.93 4.82 4.95
N ALA A 45 -15.02 6.10 4.60
CA ALA A 45 -15.46 6.52 3.27
C ALA A 45 -14.44 6.12 2.19
N HIS A 46 -13.15 6.00 2.52
CA HIS A 46 -12.13 5.61 1.54
C HIS A 46 -12.39 4.22 0.94
N GLY A 47 -12.66 3.22 1.78
CA GLY A 47 -13.01 1.88 1.32
C GLY A 47 -14.37 1.84 0.61
N ALA A 48 -15.35 2.60 1.10
CA ALA A 48 -16.67 2.67 0.48
C ALA A 48 -16.63 3.32 -0.92
N LEU A 49 -15.87 4.40 -1.11
CA LEU A 49 -15.68 5.07 -2.40
C LEU A 49 -14.90 4.19 -3.38
N TYR A 50 -13.88 3.47 -2.91
CA TYR A 50 -13.16 2.50 -3.75
C TYR A 50 -14.09 1.39 -4.26
N MET A 51 -14.90 0.80 -3.38
CA MET A 51 -15.88 -0.22 -3.76
C MET A 51 -16.94 0.34 -4.71
N LEU A 52 -17.41 1.57 -4.49
CA LEU A 52 -18.37 2.23 -5.36
C LEU A 52 -17.80 2.45 -6.78
N GLY A 53 -16.55 2.90 -6.88
CA GLY A 53 -15.86 3.02 -8.17
C GLY A 53 -15.71 1.66 -8.88
N ALA A 54 -15.33 0.60 -8.14
CA ALA A 54 -15.21 -0.74 -8.69
C ALA A 54 -16.56 -1.29 -9.23
N PHE A 55 -17.65 -1.09 -8.48
CA PHE A 55 -18.99 -1.48 -8.94
C PHE A 55 -19.46 -0.64 -10.14
N ALA A 56 -19.16 0.66 -10.16
CA ALA A 56 -19.47 1.51 -11.31
C ALA A 56 -18.75 1.05 -12.57
N ALA A 57 -17.45 0.76 -12.49
CA ALA A 57 -16.67 0.22 -13.59
C ALA A 57 -17.22 -1.15 -14.07
N TRP A 58 -17.58 -2.04 -13.14
CA TRP A 58 -18.18 -3.32 -13.47
C TRP A 58 -19.52 -3.19 -14.19
N ILE A 59 -20.39 -2.28 -13.75
CA ILE A 59 -21.68 -2.00 -14.41
C ILE A 59 -21.46 -1.43 -15.81
N MET A 60 -20.49 -0.52 -16.00
CA MET A 60 -20.15 0.02 -17.31
C MET A 60 -19.67 -1.07 -18.28
N LEU A 61 -18.90 -2.04 -17.80
CA LEU A 61 -18.44 -3.19 -18.58
C LEU A 61 -19.59 -4.13 -18.94
N ASP A 62 -20.40 -4.52 -17.95
CA ASP A 62 -21.44 -5.55 -18.11
C ASP A 62 -22.69 -5.04 -18.83
N LYS A 63 -23.19 -3.85 -18.48
CA LYS A 63 -24.47 -3.32 -18.97
C LYS A 63 -24.32 -2.43 -20.19
N TRP A 64 -23.21 -1.70 -20.29
CA TRP A 64 -23.00 -0.71 -21.34
C TRP A 64 -21.90 -1.10 -22.33
N GLY A 65 -21.21 -2.23 -22.12
CA GLY A 65 -20.18 -2.72 -23.04
C GLY A 65 -19.00 -1.75 -23.21
N VAL A 66 -18.80 -0.86 -22.24
CA VAL A 66 -17.69 0.11 -22.25
C VAL A 66 -16.38 -0.68 -22.17
N ASN A 67 -15.38 -0.31 -22.95
CA ASN A 67 -14.08 -0.97 -22.88
C ASN A 67 -13.43 -0.73 -21.51
N PHE A 68 -12.75 -1.76 -20.99
CA PHE A 68 -12.08 -1.76 -19.69
C PHE A 68 -11.33 -0.47 -19.36
N TRP A 69 -10.54 0.07 -20.29
CA TRP A 69 -9.74 1.26 -20.04
C TRP A 69 -10.57 2.52 -19.83
N PHE A 70 -11.71 2.63 -20.52
CA PHE A 70 -12.63 3.75 -20.35
C PHE A 70 -13.54 3.57 -19.13
N ALA A 71 -13.77 2.33 -18.68
CA ALA A 71 -14.54 2.08 -17.46
C ALA A 71 -13.73 2.34 -16.17
N LEU A 72 -12.40 2.40 -16.27
CA LEU A 72 -11.49 2.55 -15.13
C LEU A 72 -11.11 4.01 -14.83
N VAL A 73 -11.43 4.94 -15.73
CA VAL A 73 -11.13 6.39 -15.66
C VAL A 73 -12.42 7.17 -15.53
#